data_AF-A0A9Q0N2S6-F1
#
_entry.id   AF-A0A9Q0N2S6-F1
#
_cell.length_a   1.000
_cell.length_b   1.000
_cell.length_c   1.000
_cell.angle_alpha   90.00
_cell.angle_beta   90.00
_cell.angle_gamma   90.00
#
_symmetry.space_group_name_H-M   'P 1'
#
loop_
_entity.id
_entity.type
_entity.pdbx_description
1 polymer ?
#
loop_
_entity_poly.entity_id
_entity_poly.type
_entity_poly.pdbx_seq_one_letter_code
_entity_poly.pdbx_strand_id
1 'polypeptide(L)'
;MGGTHTKEYVQDPKLTQLLMESQKQNAELHAEFLKLVERIKSQGIEDKIESFEDLERLDKVAADALIKLAIKTKPLQMEGRNYGFYGTTSTGKSTIINALLGEAVAAVGSGETTIKVQSYPGRNFTLHDMPGRNDETSYFSMQHISAWKGLTGRFVVIRATLKEMSKVFRLLDELSLKYDIIVNKLDAVILEERESFKEKIRKEVSDLGLKGVENIWFVSAKNPDQFPDWLKLVDTLTK
;
A
#
# COMPACT_ATOMS: atom_id res chain seq x y z
N MET A 1 22.59 18.51 -26.58
CA MET A 1 22.95 17.13 -26.18
C MET A 1 22.62 16.97 -24.71
N GLY A 2 21.41 16.50 -24.38
CA GLY A 2 20.99 16.23 -23.00
C GLY A 2 20.79 14.73 -22.87
N GLY A 3 21.75 14.04 -22.25
CA GLY A 3 21.67 12.62 -22.00
C GLY A 3 20.57 12.33 -20.99
N THR A 4 19.54 11.60 -21.42
CA THR A 4 18.59 10.92 -20.54
C THR A 4 19.37 9.85 -19.77
N HIS A 5 19.76 10.15 -18.53
CA HIS A 5 20.23 9.14 -17.60
C HIS A 5 19.03 8.30 -17.16
N THR A 6 18.75 7.23 -17.89
CA THR A 6 17.91 6.14 -17.42
C THR A 6 18.68 5.47 -16.28
N LYS A 7 18.38 5.82 -15.03
CA LYS A 7 18.89 5.05 -13.89
C LYS A 7 18.28 3.65 -14.00
N GLU A 8 19.09 2.66 -14.34
CA GLU A 8 18.67 1.26 -14.29
C GLU A 8 18.37 0.90 -12.83
N TYR A 9 17.10 0.66 -12.54
CA TYR A 9 16.61 0.39 -11.19
C TYR A 9 16.91 -1.06 -10.80
N VAL A 10 17.78 -1.25 -9.82
CA VAL A 10 18.13 -2.56 -9.27
C VAL A 10 17.16 -2.89 -8.15
N GLN A 11 16.37 -3.95 -8.34
CA GLN A 11 15.52 -4.53 -7.28
C GLN A 11 16.43 -5.03 -6.15
N ASP A 12 16.10 -4.74 -4.89
CA ASP A 12 16.88 -5.20 -3.74
C ASP A 12 17.04 -6.72 -3.79
N PRO A 13 18.26 -7.26 -4.01
CA PRO A 13 18.48 -8.68 -4.18
C PRO A 13 18.00 -9.51 -2.98
N LYS A 14 18.08 -8.94 -1.76
CA LYS A 14 17.59 -9.60 -0.55
C LYS A 14 16.07 -9.72 -0.57
N LEU A 15 15.36 -8.65 -0.92
CA LEU A 15 13.91 -8.68 -1.04
C LEU A 15 13.47 -9.66 -2.14
N THR A 16 14.17 -9.69 -3.27
CA THR A 16 13.90 -10.67 -4.34
C THR A 16 14.06 -12.10 -3.84
N GLN A 17 15.12 -12.40 -3.09
CA GLN A 17 15.34 -13.72 -2.52
C GLN A 17 14.24 -14.10 -1.52
N LEU A 18 13.85 -13.18 -0.63
CA LEU A 18 12.76 -13.40 0.31
C LEU A 18 11.43 -13.66 -0.40
N LEU A 19 11.12 -12.91 -1.46
CA LEU A 19 9.91 -13.11 -2.26
C LEU A 19 9.91 -14.49 -2.93
N MET A 20 11.05 -14.94 -3.47
CA MET A 20 11.19 -16.29 -4.04
C MET A 20 10.99 -17.38 -2.98
N GLU A 21 11.53 -17.20 -1.78
CA GLU A 21 11.36 -18.15 -0.68
C GLU A 21 9.90 -18.18 -0.20
N SER A 22 9.25 -17.03 -0.08
CA SER A 22 7.82 -16.96 0.23
C SER A 22 6.95 -17.62 -0.84
N GLN A 23 7.29 -17.47 -2.12
CA GLN A 23 6.61 -18.20 -3.18
C GLN A 23 6.74 -19.71 -3.02
N LYS A 24 7.92 -20.21 -2.66
CA LYS A 24 8.14 -21.64 -2.39
C LYS A 24 7.33 -22.12 -1.19
N GLN A 25 7.32 -21.33 -0.10
CA GLN A 25 6.58 -21.65 1.12
C GLN A 25 5.06 -21.61 0.93
N ASN A 26 4.57 -20.77 0.01
CA ASN A 26 3.16 -20.62 -0.33
C ASN A 26 2.80 -21.30 -1.67
N ALA A 27 3.64 -22.20 -2.20
CA ALA A 27 3.48 -22.76 -3.55
C ALA A 27 2.15 -23.48 -3.74
N GLU A 28 1.73 -24.28 -2.76
CA GLU A 28 0.44 -25.00 -2.78
C GLU A 28 -0.74 -24.01 -2.77
N LEU A 29 -0.72 -23.02 -1.89
CA LEU A 29 -1.74 -21.97 -1.83
C LEU A 29 -1.76 -21.12 -3.11
N HIS A 30 -0.60 -20.89 -3.71
CA HIS A 30 -0.49 -20.18 -4.97
C HIS A 30 -1.08 -20.98 -6.13
N ALA A 31 -0.86 -22.29 -6.17
CA ALA A 31 -1.50 -23.17 -7.15
C ALA A 31 -3.03 -23.22 -6.94
N GLU A 32 -3.51 -23.25 -5.70
CA GLU A 32 -4.94 -23.15 -5.38
C GLU A 32 -5.54 -21.81 -5.82
N PHE A 33 -4.81 -20.72 -5.59
CA PHE A 33 -5.19 -19.37 -6.05
C PHE A 33 -5.31 -19.32 -7.57
N LEU A 34 -4.30 -19.82 -8.30
CA LEU A 34 -4.32 -19.84 -9.77
C LEU A 34 -5.49 -20.68 -10.30
N LYS A 35 -5.76 -21.85 -9.73
CA LYS A 35 -6.92 -22.68 -10.09
C LYS A 35 -8.25 -21.98 -9.81
N LEU A 36 -8.34 -21.22 -8.73
CA LEU A 36 -9.54 -20.46 -8.41
C LEU A 36 -9.74 -19.32 -9.42
N VAL A 37 -8.68 -18.57 -9.72
CA VAL A 37 -8.68 -17.53 -10.76
C VAL A 37 -9.05 -18.10 -12.12
N GLU A 38 -8.46 -19.23 -12.54
CA GLU A 38 -8.83 -19.90 -13.80
C GLU A 38 -10.27 -20.39 -13.83
N ARG A 39 -10.79 -20.90 -12.71
CA ARG A 39 -12.20 -21.30 -12.60
C ARG A 39 -13.12 -20.10 -12.80
N ILE A 40 -12.83 -18.99 -12.14
CA ILE A 40 -13.56 -17.72 -12.29
C ILE A 40 -13.50 -17.26 -13.75
N LYS A 41 -12.32 -17.31 -14.40
CA LYS A 41 -12.15 -16.97 -15.83
C LYS A 41 -13.00 -17.87 -16.73
N SER A 42 -12.98 -19.18 -16.50
CA SER A 42 -13.71 -20.17 -17.31
C SER A 42 -15.23 -20.03 -17.25
N GLN A 43 -15.76 -19.30 -16.26
CA GLN A 43 -17.19 -18.99 -16.14
C GLN A 43 -17.61 -17.76 -16.97
N GLY A 44 -16.71 -17.17 -17.78
CA GLY A 44 -17.02 -16.04 -18.67
C GLY A 44 -17.16 -14.70 -17.94
N ILE A 45 -16.53 -14.58 -16.78
CA ILE A 45 -16.61 -13.39 -15.90
C ILE A 45 -15.41 -12.43 -16.13
N GLU A 46 -14.55 -12.72 -17.12
CA GLU A 46 -13.28 -12.01 -17.38
C GLU A 46 -13.42 -10.49 -17.48
N ASP A 47 -14.46 -9.98 -18.13
CA ASP A 47 -14.62 -8.54 -18.36
C ASP A 47 -15.20 -7.77 -17.16
N LYS A 48 -15.38 -8.42 -16.01
CA LYS A 48 -16.07 -7.82 -14.87
C LYS A 48 -15.37 -7.90 -13.53
N ILE A 49 -14.28 -8.66 -13.37
CA ILE A 49 -13.57 -8.77 -12.09
C ILE A 49 -12.29 -7.96 -12.15
N GLU A 50 -12.42 -6.68 -11.85
CA GLU A 50 -11.27 -5.79 -11.65
C GLU A 50 -10.90 -5.74 -10.16
N SER A 51 -11.85 -6.04 -9.26
CA SER A 51 -11.67 -5.91 -7.79
C SER A 51 -12.26 -7.03 -6.94
N PHE A 52 -11.94 -7.00 -5.63
CA PHE A 52 -12.60 -7.85 -4.62
C PHE A 52 -14.11 -7.61 -4.57
N GLU A 53 -14.55 -6.38 -4.76
CA GLU A 53 -15.97 -5.99 -4.71
C GLU A 53 -16.71 -6.50 -5.96
N ASP A 54 -16.04 -6.52 -7.11
CA ASP A 54 -16.58 -7.14 -8.31
C ASP A 54 -16.68 -8.65 -8.15
N LEU A 55 -15.67 -9.28 -7.57
CA LEU A 55 -15.69 -10.70 -7.25
C LEU A 55 -16.80 -11.02 -6.23
N GLU A 56 -16.95 -10.24 -5.16
CA GLU A 56 -18.01 -10.42 -4.16
C GLU A 56 -19.40 -10.25 -4.79
N ARG A 57 -19.55 -9.32 -5.74
CA ARG A 57 -20.79 -9.08 -6.48
C ARG A 57 -21.12 -10.20 -7.46
N LEU A 58 -20.11 -10.83 -8.06
CA LEU A 58 -20.28 -11.83 -9.14
C LEU A 58 -20.30 -13.26 -8.61
N ASP A 59 -19.48 -13.56 -7.61
CA ASP A 59 -19.38 -14.84 -6.94
C ASP A 59 -18.81 -14.68 -5.51
N LYS A 60 -19.72 -14.45 -4.55
CA LYS A 60 -19.40 -14.35 -3.12
C LYS A 60 -18.62 -15.56 -2.60
N VAL A 61 -18.85 -16.76 -3.15
CA VAL A 61 -18.14 -17.98 -2.73
C VAL A 61 -16.69 -17.94 -3.17
N ALA A 62 -16.42 -17.43 -4.38
CA ALA A 62 -15.07 -17.22 -4.87
C ALA A 62 -14.33 -16.12 -4.09
N ALA A 63 -15.01 -15.02 -3.73
CA ALA A 63 -14.47 -13.96 -2.89
C ALA A 63 -14.07 -14.49 -1.50
N ASP A 64 -14.97 -15.24 -0.85
CA ASP A 64 -14.69 -15.88 0.44
C ASP A 64 -13.51 -16.87 0.35
N ALA A 65 -13.40 -17.59 -0.77
CA ALA A 65 -12.29 -18.52 -0.99
C ALA A 65 -10.96 -17.77 -1.17
N LEU A 66 -10.93 -16.65 -1.87
CA LEU A 66 -9.74 -15.79 -1.97
C LEU A 66 -9.32 -15.23 -0.62
N ILE A 67 -10.25 -14.72 0.19
CA ILE A 67 -9.95 -14.26 1.55
C ILE A 67 -9.34 -15.41 2.36
N LYS A 68 -9.93 -16.60 2.32
CA LYS A 68 -9.43 -17.77 3.07
C LYS A 68 -7.99 -18.13 2.66
N LEU A 69 -7.67 -18.07 1.37
CA LEU A 69 -6.30 -18.28 0.88
C LEU A 69 -5.36 -17.17 1.37
N ALA A 70 -5.81 -15.92 1.33
CA ALA A 70 -5.04 -14.77 1.80
C ALA A 70 -4.76 -14.83 3.32
N ILE A 71 -5.75 -15.26 4.11
CA ILE A 71 -5.61 -15.52 5.56
C ILE A 71 -4.60 -16.64 5.83
N LYS A 72 -4.60 -17.71 5.03
CA LYS A 72 -3.65 -18.83 5.15
C LYS A 72 -2.23 -18.50 4.67
N THR A 73 -2.09 -17.47 3.83
CA THR A 73 -0.79 -17.04 3.29
C THR A 73 0.17 -16.71 4.43
N LYS A 74 1.36 -17.29 4.40
CA LYS A 74 2.38 -17.01 5.41
C LYS A 74 2.97 -15.60 5.21
N PRO A 75 3.21 -14.84 6.29
CA PRO A 75 3.87 -13.55 6.20
C PRO A 75 5.30 -13.70 5.68
N LEU A 76 5.73 -12.73 4.87
CA LEU A 76 7.12 -12.62 4.44
C LEU A 76 7.98 -12.37 5.68
N GLN A 77 9.01 -13.19 5.88
CA GLN A 77 9.93 -13.01 7.01
C GLN A 77 10.91 -11.87 6.66
N MET A 78 10.62 -10.67 7.16
CA MET A 78 11.46 -9.49 6.98
C MET A 78 12.24 -9.23 8.28
N GLU A 79 13.54 -8.96 8.17
CA GLU A 79 14.37 -8.57 9.33
C GLU A 79 14.18 -7.09 9.67
N GLY A 80 14.14 -6.78 10.97
CA GLY A 80 14.01 -5.40 11.45
C GLY A 80 12.62 -4.79 11.24
N ARG A 81 12.55 -3.45 11.27
CA ARG A 81 11.30 -2.71 11.10
C ARG A 81 11.06 -2.39 9.63
N ASN A 82 9.95 -2.86 9.09
CA ASN A 82 9.65 -2.73 7.66
C ASN A 82 8.28 -2.05 7.49
N TYR A 83 8.26 -0.91 6.81
CA TYR A 83 7.07 -0.10 6.64
C TYR A 83 6.71 0.04 5.16
N GLY A 84 5.50 -0.35 4.78
CA GLY A 84 5.03 -0.27 3.40
C GLY A 84 4.20 0.98 3.15
N PHE A 85 4.47 1.69 2.06
CA PHE A 85 3.71 2.85 1.60
C PHE A 85 2.85 2.48 0.40
N TYR A 86 1.54 2.70 0.53
CA TYR A 86 0.52 2.44 -0.48
C TYR A 86 -0.17 3.74 -0.88
N GLY A 87 -0.74 3.80 -2.07
CA GLY A 87 -1.44 4.99 -2.55
C GLY A 87 -1.41 5.09 -4.07
N THR A 88 -2.35 5.84 -4.63
CA THR A 88 -2.40 6.13 -6.06
C THR A 88 -1.16 6.90 -6.54
N THR A 89 -0.91 6.92 -7.84
CA THR A 89 0.15 7.75 -8.42
C THR A 89 -0.12 9.23 -8.06
N SER A 90 0.92 10.01 -7.82
CA SER A 90 0.83 11.47 -7.51
C SER A 90 0.23 11.87 -6.15
N THR A 91 -0.05 10.93 -5.24
CA THR A 91 -0.40 11.25 -3.83
C THR A 91 0.78 11.79 -3.02
N GLY A 92 2.01 11.59 -3.53
CA GLY A 92 3.24 12.07 -2.91
C GLY A 92 3.92 11.05 -2.00
N LYS A 93 3.73 9.74 -2.24
CA LYS A 93 4.43 8.65 -1.54
C LYS A 93 5.95 8.84 -1.55
N SER A 94 6.56 8.96 -2.74
CA SER A 94 8.00 9.17 -2.89
C SER A 94 8.49 10.44 -2.19
N THR A 95 7.67 11.50 -2.19
CA THR A 95 7.98 12.74 -1.47
C THR A 95 7.99 12.52 0.05
N ILE A 96 7.02 11.75 0.59
CA ILE A 96 7.01 11.38 2.00
C ILE A 96 8.23 10.53 2.34
N ILE A 97 8.54 9.50 1.54
CA ILE A 97 9.69 8.62 1.76
C ILE A 97 10.99 9.43 1.83
N ASN A 98 11.21 10.34 0.87
CA ASN A 98 12.38 11.23 0.88
C ASN A 98 12.44 12.11 2.12
N ALA A 99 11.31 12.71 2.49
CA ALA A 99 11.25 13.58 3.66
C ALA A 99 11.46 12.81 4.98
N LEU A 100 11.01 11.55 5.07
CA LEU A 100 11.25 10.68 6.22
C LEU A 100 12.70 10.21 6.32
N LEU A 101 13.38 10.02 5.18
CA LEU A 101 14.78 9.63 5.13
C LEU A 101 15.73 10.82 5.27
N GLY A 102 15.25 12.04 5.02
CA GLY A 102 16.07 13.25 4.98
C GLY A 102 16.93 13.38 3.72
N GLU A 103 16.71 12.52 2.72
CA GLU A 103 17.51 12.44 1.49
C GLU A 103 16.62 12.23 0.25
N ALA A 104 17.05 12.73 -0.90
CA ALA A 104 16.31 12.60 -2.17
C ALA A 104 16.62 11.28 -2.89
N VAL A 105 16.17 10.16 -2.31
CA VAL A 105 16.47 8.80 -2.79
C VAL A 105 15.39 8.19 -3.69
N ALA A 106 14.11 8.48 -3.40
CA ALA A 106 12.95 8.06 -4.16
C ALA A 106 12.64 9.06 -5.28
N ALA A 107 12.32 8.53 -6.47
CA ALA A 107 12.05 9.36 -7.64
C ALA A 107 10.69 10.07 -7.55
N VAL A 108 10.62 11.33 -8.00
CA VAL A 108 9.43 12.19 -7.89
C VAL A 108 9.11 12.76 -9.28
N GLY A 109 7.92 12.45 -9.82
CA GLY A 109 7.48 12.99 -11.12
C GLY A 109 6.20 12.34 -11.66
N SER A 110 5.47 13.05 -12.53
CA SER A 110 4.27 12.54 -13.21
C SER A 110 4.67 11.70 -14.43
N GLY A 111 4.80 10.38 -14.26
CA GLY A 111 5.11 9.46 -15.35
C GLY A 111 5.83 8.19 -14.89
N GLU A 112 6.48 8.24 -13.74
CA GLU A 112 7.21 7.10 -13.21
C GLU A 112 6.27 6.20 -12.43
N THR A 113 5.95 5.08 -13.06
CA THR A 113 5.18 4.03 -12.40
C THR A 113 6.16 3.07 -11.78
N THR A 114 6.21 3.03 -10.47
CA THR A 114 6.86 1.94 -9.75
C THR A 114 6.15 0.64 -10.16
N ILE A 115 6.78 -0.20 -10.98
CA ILE A 115 6.25 -1.53 -11.42
C ILE A 115 6.64 -2.62 -10.40
N LYS A 116 7.66 -2.37 -9.58
CA LYS A 116 8.24 -3.31 -8.61
C LYS A 116 8.37 -2.65 -7.25
N VAL A 117 8.21 -3.42 -6.18
CA VAL A 117 8.47 -2.94 -4.80
C VAL A 117 9.90 -2.40 -4.70
N GLN A 118 10.05 -1.19 -4.19
CA GLN A 118 11.35 -0.55 -3.97
C GLN A 118 11.59 -0.36 -2.48
N SER A 119 12.78 -0.74 -2.00
CA SER A 119 13.18 -0.65 -0.60
C SER A 119 14.18 0.48 -0.40
N TYR A 120 13.97 1.26 0.66
CA TYR A 120 14.80 2.38 1.05
C TYR A 120 15.25 2.19 2.51
N PRO A 121 16.51 1.80 2.75
CA PRO A 121 17.00 1.59 4.11
C PRO A 121 17.19 2.92 4.83
N GLY A 122 16.59 3.04 6.01
CA GLY A 122 16.84 4.10 6.99
C GLY A 122 17.76 3.62 8.12
N ARG A 123 17.96 4.47 9.13
CA ARG A 123 18.95 4.22 10.20
C ARG A 123 18.63 2.99 11.08
N ASN A 124 17.37 2.54 11.16
CA ASN A 124 16.93 1.35 11.92
C ASN A 124 15.60 0.75 11.37
N PHE A 125 15.21 1.14 10.16
CA PHE A 125 13.97 0.72 9.52
C PHE A 125 14.18 0.66 8.02
N THR A 126 13.27 -0.01 7.31
CA THR A 126 13.22 -0.01 5.85
C THR A 126 11.86 0.52 5.42
N LEU A 127 11.84 1.47 4.48
CA LEU A 127 10.61 1.95 3.85
C LEU A 127 10.47 1.27 2.50
N HIS A 128 9.29 0.73 2.23
CA HIS A 128 8.99 0.07 0.97
C HIS A 128 7.97 0.92 0.19
N ASP A 129 8.36 1.47 -0.95
CA ASP A 129 7.41 2.04 -1.91
C ASP A 129 6.74 0.89 -2.65
N MET A 130 5.46 0.69 -2.35
CA MET A 130 4.67 -0.34 -2.98
C MET A 130 4.09 0.20 -4.27
N PRO A 131 4.18 -0.54 -5.38
CA PRO A 131 3.74 -0.09 -6.70
C PRO A 131 2.28 0.36 -6.65
N GLY A 132 2.05 1.62 -7.03
CA GLY A 132 0.72 2.22 -7.04
C GLY A 132 0.22 2.42 -8.46
N ARG A 133 -0.18 1.36 -9.17
CA ARG A 133 -0.91 1.49 -10.44
C ARG A 133 -1.96 0.40 -10.69
N ASN A 134 -3.16 0.91 -10.97
CA ASN A 134 -4.26 0.52 -11.88
C ASN A 134 -4.71 -0.92 -12.11
N ASP A 135 -3.94 -1.94 -11.76
CA ASP A 135 -4.45 -3.32 -11.77
C ASP A 135 -4.68 -3.72 -10.32
N GLU A 136 -5.88 -3.46 -9.84
CA GLU A 136 -6.34 -3.86 -8.52
C GLU A 136 -6.14 -5.37 -8.29
N THR A 137 -6.14 -6.17 -9.36
CA THR A 137 -5.75 -7.59 -9.42
C THR A 137 -4.34 -7.87 -8.86
N SER A 138 -3.39 -6.93 -8.96
CA SER A 138 -2.01 -7.12 -8.49
C SER A 138 -1.90 -7.22 -6.96
N TYR A 139 -2.77 -6.53 -6.22
CA TYR A 139 -2.83 -6.59 -4.75
C TYR A 139 -3.33 -7.93 -4.22
N PHE A 140 -4.03 -8.71 -5.05
CA PHE A 140 -4.52 -10.05 -4.71
C PHE A 140 -3.50 -11.15 -4.96
N SER A 141 -2.33 -10.83 -5.50
CA SER A 141 -1.28 -11.84 -5.59
C SER A 141 -0.82 -12.25 -4.19
N MET A 142 -0.66 -13.56 -4.00
CA MET A 142 -0.15 -14.16 -2.77
C MET A 142 1.18 -13.52 -2.30
N GLN A 143 1.99 -13.04 -3.24
CA GLN A 143 3.22 -12.31 -2.94
C GLN A 143 2.94 -10.98 -2.23
N HIS A 144 1.98 -10.19 -2.72
CA HIS A 144 1.60 -8.93 -2.08
C HIS A 144 0.99 -9.18 -0.72
N ILE A 145 0.09 -10.16 -0.58
CA ILE A 145 -0.50 -10.54 0.72
C ILE A 145 0.58 -10.98 1.71
N SER A 146 1.53 -11.82 1.27
CA SER A 146 2.65 -12.26 2.11
C SER A 146 3.51 -11.07 2.56
N ALA A 147 3.86 -10.17 1.62
CA ALA A 147 4.59 -8.95 1.92
C ALA A 147 3.81 -8.07 2.91
N TRP A 148 2.51 -7.86 2.68
CA TRP A 148 1.65 -7.07 3.57
C TRP A 148 1.68 -7.62 4.98
N LYS A 149 1.53 -8.93 5.16
CA LYS A 149 1.54 -9.56 6.49
C LYS A 149 2.93 -9.54 7.15
N GLY A 150 4.00 -9.46 6.36
CA GLY A 150 5.38 -9.35 6.84
C GLY A 150 5.79 -7.96 7.33
N LEU A 151 5.07 -6.91 6.92
CA LEU A 151 5.37 -5.54 7.34
C LEU A 151 5.09 -5.31 8.83
N THR A 152 5.97 -4.52 9.45
CA THR A 152 5.79 -3.95 10.79
C THR A 152 4.65 -2.92 10.80
N GLY A 153 4.60 -2.05 9.78
CA GLY A 153 3.57 -1.01 9.65
C GLY A 153 3.16 -0.77 8.21
N ARG A 154 1.94 -0.27 8.01
CA ARG A 154 1.32 -0.10 6.69
C ARG A 154 0.76 1.32 6.60
N PHE A 155 1.34 2.14 5.74
CA PHE A 155 0.94 3.52 5.52
C PHE A 155 0.18 3.65 4.21
N VAL A 156 -1.10 3.97 4.28
CA VAL A 156 -1.89 4.26 3.08
C VAL A 156 -1.96 5.79 2.89
N VAL A 157 -1.28 6.27 1.85
CA VAL A 157 -1.15 7.68 1.52
C VAL A 157 -2.28 8.11 0.61
N ILE A 158 -3.07 9.07 1.07
CA ILE A 158 -4.14 9.71 0.32
C ILE A 158 -3.92 11.22 0.24
N ARG A 159 -4.62 11.88 -0.69
CA ARG A 159 -4.59 13.34 -0.84
C ARG A 159 -5.88 14.01 -0.38
N ALA A 160 -7.03 13.48 -0.78
CA ALA A 160 -8.30 14.20 -0.65
C ALA A 160 -9.50 13.32 -0.24
N THR A 161 -9.42 12.02 -0.47
CA THR A 161 -10.50 11.06 -0.16
C THR A 161 -9.92 9.66 0.02
N LEU A 162 -10.62 8.84 0.80
CA LEU A 162 -10.32 7.42 0.97
C LEU A 162 -10.86 6.57 -0.18
N LYS A 163 -11.79 7.09 -0.98
CA LYS A 163 -12.51 6.31 -2.01
C LYS A 163 -11.57 5.69 -3.04
N GLU A 164 -10.49 6.36 -3.40
CA GLU A 164 -9.49 5.85 -4.34
C GLU A 164 -8.76 4.60 -3.83
N MET A 165 -8.74 4.38 -2.51
CA MET A 165 -8.04 3.27 -1.85
C MET A 165 -9.00 2.38 -1.05
N SER A 166 -10.32 2.48 -1.25
CA SER A 166 -11.34 1.76 -0.48
C SER A 166 -11.08 0.24 -0.48
N LYS A 167 -10.69 -0.30 -1.63
CA LYS A 167 -10.40 -1.72 -1.84
C LYS A 167 -9.20 -2.19 -1.02
N VAL A 168 -8.12 -1.39 -0.97
CA VAL A 168 -6.94 -1.67 -0.15
C VAL A 168 -7.32 -1.67 1.33
N PHE A 169 -8.11 -0.68 1.78
CA PHE A 169 -8.56 -0.62 3.17
C PHE A 169 -9.41 -1.82 3.58
N ARG A 170 -10.36 -2.23 2.74
CA ARG A 170 -11.20 -3.40 3.00
C ARG A 170 -10.39 -4.69 3.07
N LEU A 171 -9.46 -4.89 2.13
CA LEU A 171 -8.61 -6.07 2.13
C LEU A 171 -7.72 -6.12 3.38
N LEU A 172 -7.17 -4.99 3.83
CA LEU A 172 -6.42 -4.91 5.08
C LEU A 172 -7.30 -5.27 6.29
N ASP A 173 -8.53 -4.76 6.35
CA ASP A 173 -9.49 -5.09 7.41
C ASP A 173 -9.88 -6.58 7.41
N GLU A 174 -10.16 -7.18 6.26
CA GLU A 174 -10.48 -8.59 6.11
C GLU A 174 -9.32 -9.50 6.53
N LEU A 175 -8.09 -9.07 6.24
CA LEU A 175 -6.88 -9.72 6.71
C LEU A 175 -6.57 -9.45 8.19
N SER A 176 -7.41 -8.65 8.87
CA SER A 176 -7.21 -8.21 10.26
C SER A 176 -5.86 -7.50 10.46
N LEU A 177 -5.38 -6.81 9.43
CA LEU A 177 -4.12 -6.07 9.44
C LEU A 177 -4.37 -4.63 9.86
N LYS A 178 -3.51 -4.16 10.77
CA LYS A 178 -3.50 -2.76 11.19
C LYS A 178 -2.74 -1.88 10.21
N TYR A 179 -3.23 -0.65 10.04
CA TYR A 179 -2.66 0.34 9.14
C TYR A 179 -2.94 1.78 9.59
N ASP A 180 -2.11 2.68 9.10
CA ASP A 180 -2.20 4.11 9.28
C ASP A 180 -2.61 4.78 7.97
N ILE A 181 -3.39 5.86 8.07
CA ILE A 181 -3.75 6.70 6.94
C ILE A 181 -2.90 7.96 6.99
N ILE A 182 -2.17 8.24 5.91
CA ILE A 182 -1.43 9.49 5.76
C ILE A 182 -2.17 10.38 4.76
N VAL A 183 -2.74 11.47 5.26
CA VAL A 183 -3.34 12.52 4.45
C VAL A 183 -2.28 13.55 4.12
N ASN A 184 -1.71 13.43 2.93
CA ASN A 184 -0.61 14.27 2.48
C ASN A 184 -1.11 15.53 1.74
N LYS A 185 -0.23 16.52 1.63
CA LYS A 185 -0.47 17.80 0.93
C LYS A 185 -1.51 18.67 1.62
N LEU A 186 -1.59 18.62 2.96
CA LEU A 186 -2.50 19.50 3.71
C LEU A 186 -2.15 20.98 3.56
N ASP A 187 -0.92 21.31 3.14
CA ASP A 187 -0.50 22.66 2.75
C ASP A 187 -1.30 23.22 1.56
N ALA A 188 -1.86 22.36 0.71
CA ALA A 188 -2.71 22.76 -0.41
C ALA A 188 -4.18 23.04 0.00
N VAL A 189 -4.57 22.73 1.25
CA VAL A 189 -5.89 23.04 1.79
C VAL A 189 -5.80 24.39 2.51
N ILE A 190 -6.71 25.31 2.18
CA ILE A 190 -6.78 26.63 2.79
C ILE A 190 -7.05 26.50 4.29
N LEU A 191 -6.44 27.36 5.09
CA LEU A 191 -6.35 27.20 6.55
C LEU A 191 -7.74 27.07 7.20
N GLU A 192 -8.69 27.86 6.71
CA GLU A 192 -10.07 27.95 7.18
C GLU A 192 -10.87 26.66 6.92
N GLU A 193 -10.51 25.90 5.89
CA GLU A 193 -11.16 24.64 5.52
C GLU A 193 -10.47 23.40 6.10
N ARG A 194 -9.34 23.55 6.79
CA ARG A 194 -8.55 22.38 7.25
C ARG A 194 -9.31 21.53 8.24
N GLU A 195 -10.04 22.12 9.18
CA GLU A 195 -10.78 21.34 10.18
C GLU A 195 -11.99 20.63 9.56
N SER A 196 -12.75 21.30 8.69
CA SER A 196 -13.85 20.65 7.96
C SER A 196 -13.35 19.54 7.03
N PHE A 197 -12.18 19.73 6.40
CA PHE A 197 -11.52 18.69 5.61
C PHE A 197 -11.09 17.49 6.47
N LYS A 198 -10.50 17.71 7.64
CA LYS A 198 -10.15 16.63 8.59
C LYS A 198 -11.38 15.86 9.05
N GLU A 199 -12.45 16.56 9.40
CA GLU A 199 -13.72 15.95 9.78
C GLU A 199 -14.32 15.12 8.66
N LYS A 200 -14.28 15.62 7.42
CA LYS A 200 -14.70 14.88 6.23
C LYS A 200 -13.93 13.55 6.09
N ILE A 201 -12.61 13.57 6.23
CA ILE A 201 -11.79 12.34 6.15
C ILE A 201 -12.16 11.36 7.27
N ARG A 202 -12.33 11.83 8.51
CA ARG A 202 -12.75 10.97 9.64
C ARG A 202 -14.15 10.39 9.41
N LYS A 203 -15.06 11.18 8.85
CA LYS A 203 -16.39 10.71 8.46
C LYS A 203 -16.31 9.65 7.37
N GLU A 204 -15.46 9.83 6.36
CA GLU A 204 -15.23 8.81 5.33
C GLU A 204 -14.69 7.50 5.91
N VAL A 205 -13.79 7.54 6.90
CA VAL A 205 -13.34 6.34 7.64
C VAL A 205 -14.51 5.62 8.31
N SER A 206 -15.38 6.37 8.99
CA SER A 206 -16.57 5.83 9.65
C SER A 206 -17.60 5.29 8.65
N ASP A 207 -17.87 6.01 7.56
CA ASP A 207 -18.85 5.66 6.53
C ASP A 207 -18.41 4.39 5.78
N LEU A 208 -17.11 4.21 5.58
CA LEU A 208 -16.53 2.99 5.00
C LEU A 208 -16.45 1.83 6.01
N GLY A 209 -16.71 2.09 7.29
CA GLY A 209 -16.70 1.08 8.35
C GLY A 209 -15.32 0.49 8.63
N LEU A 210 -14.26 1.27 8.43
CA LEU A 210 -12.88 0.79 8.53
C LEU A 210 -12.48 0.45 9.96
N LYS A 211 -11.93 -0.74 10.20
CA LYS A 211 -11.64 -1.29 11.54
C LYS A 211 -10.14 -1.43 11.84
N GLY A 212 -9.31 -1.47 10.80
CA GLY A 212 -7.86 -1.62 10.89
C GLY A 212 -7.09 -0.33 11.10
N VAL A 213 -7.76 0.84 11.01
CA VAL A 213 -7.13 2.16 11.18
C VAL A 213 -6.61 2.33 12.60
N GLU A 214 -5.30 2.52 12.75
CA GLU A 214 -4.67 2.89 14.03
C GLU A 214 -4.61 4.39 14.21
N ASN A 215 -4.09 5.10 13.20
CA ASN A 215 -3.99 6.56 13.22
C ASN A 215 -4.30 7.18 11.86
N ILE A 216 -4.65 8.47 11.90
CA ILE A 216 -4.82 9.32 10.72
C ILE A 216 -3.89 10.52 10.89
N TRP A 217 -2.89 10.63 10.02
CA TRP A 217 -1.85 11.63 10.05
C TRP A 217 -2.13 12.71 9.00
N PHE A 218 -2.34 13.95 9.42
CA PHE A 218 -2.56 15.07 8.49
C PHE A 218 -1.28 15.87 8.31
N VAL A 219 -0.61 15.67 7.18
CA VAL A 219 0.77 16.11 6.98
C VAL A 219 0.99 16.88 5.68
N SER A 220 2.13 17.55 5.60
CA SER A 220 2.71 18.02 4.35
C SER A 220 4.16 17.58 4.28
N ALA A 221 4.49 16.66 3.37
CA ALA A 221 5.89 16.31 3.11
C ALA A 221 6.72 17.49 2.54
N LYS A 222 6.05 18.53 2.01
CA LYS A 222 6.71 19.74 1.52
C LYS A 222 7.08 20.70 2.65
N ASN A 223 6.22 20.79 3.67
CA ASN A 223 6.39 21.69 4.82
C ASN A 223 6.24 20.93 6.14
N PRO A 224 7.11 19.94 6.43
CA PRO A 224 6.94 19.02 7.56
C PRO A 224 6.82 19.75 8.91
N ASP A 225 7.61 20.80 9.11
CA ASP A 225 7.66 21.56 10.36
C ASP A 225 6.37 22.33 10.68
N GLN A 226 5.49 22.53 9.69
CA GLN A 226 4.22 23.22 9.88
C GLN A 226 3.10 22.32 10.40
N PHE A 227 3.29 21.00 10.42
CA PHE A 227 2.24 20.04 10.77
C PHE A 227 2.70 19.12 11.91
N PRO A 228 2.13 19.27 13.13
CA PRO A 228 2.55 18.49 14.30
C PRO A 228 2.47 16.96 14.12
N ASP A 229 1.56 16.49 13.27
CA ASP A 229 1.41 15.07 12.94
C ASP A 229 2.64 14.50 12.23
N TRP A 230 3.48 15.34 11.59
CA TRP A 230 4.73 14.89 10.98
C TRP A 230 5.70 14.33 12.02
N LEU A 231 5.90 15.03 13.14
CA LEU A 231 6.79 14.59 14.21
C LEU A 231 6.31 13.27 14.82
N LYS A 232 4.99 13.13 14.99
CA LYS A 232 4.40 11.87 15.49
C LYS A 232 4.59 10.72 14.51
N LEU A 233 4.45 10.98 13.21
CA LEU A 233 4.72 9.99 12.17
C LEU A 233 6.19 9.56 12.15
N VAL A 234 7.14 10.48 12.36
CA VAL A 234 8.57 10.13 12.46
C VAL A 234 8.84 9.28 13.71
N ASP A 235 8.18 9.62 14.82
CA ASP A 235 8.28 8.85 16.07
C ASP A 235 7.81 7.40 15.91
N THR A 236 6.77 7.12 15.11
CA THR A 236 6.28 5.74 14.89
C THR A 236 7.26 4.85 14.12
N LEU A 237 8.18 5.45 13.35
CA LEU A 237 9.23 4.72 12.64
C LEU A 237 10.43 4.36 13.55
N THR A 238 10.64 5.17 14.58
CA THR A 238 11.87 5.16 15.37
C THR A 238 11.69 4.60 16.78
N LYS A 239 10.47 4.61 17.33
CA LYS A 239 10.10 4.01 18.62
C LYS A 239 9.67 2.56 18.48
#